data_AF-A0AAD1TEL8-F1
#
_entry.id   AF-A0AAD1TEL8-F1
#
_cell.length_a   1.000
_cell.length_b   1.000
_cell.length_c   1.000
_cell.angle_alpha   90.00
_cell.angle_beta   90.00
_cell.angle_gamma   90.00
#
_symmetry.space_group_name_H-M   'P 1'
#
loop_
_entity.id
_entity.type
_entity.pdbx_description
1 polymer ?
#
loop_
_entity_poly.entity_id
_entity_poly.type
_entity_poly.pdbx_seq_one_letter_code
_entity_poly.pdbx_strand_id
1 'polypeptide(L)'
;MQNCRLAVHKITSIRPGYFSGAQGGREMKGSKRILRSNEISLPASGISETELQLTFSLQYPHFLKRDANRLQIMLQRRKRYKNRTILGYKSLAVGVINMAEVLQFPSESGLVLSLHSHVKDASLPVAEINIHSLSSQPIDHEGPKAKLSDRSPDIENYSEEEDESFSSEQEGSDDPIHGQVH
;
A
#
# COMPACT_ATOMS: atom_id res chain seq x y z
N MET A 1 -13.94 -0.37 4.63
CA MET A 1 -12.53 -0.04 4.30
C MET A 1 -11.91 0.38 5.62
N GLN A 2 -10.87 -0.33 6.06
CA GLN A 2 -10.23 -0.11 7.37
C GLN A 2 -8.92 0.64 7.14
N ASN A 3 -8.57 1.63 7.95
CA ASN A 3 -7.22 2.20 7.87
C ASN A 3 -6.26 1.31 8.67
N CYS A 4 -5.11 0.99 8.09
CA CYS A 4 -4.10 0.12 8.69
C CYS A 4 -2.73 0.79 8.66
N ARG A 5 -1.87 0.44 9.61
CA ARG A 5 -0.46 0.82 9.62
C ARG A 5 0.37 -0.38 9.18
N LEU A 6 1.12 -0.21 8.11
CA LEU A 6 2.18 -1.11 7.70
C LEU A 6 3.48 -0.70 8.40
N ALA A 7 4.19 -1.67 8.96
CA ALA A 7 5.55 -1.52 9.44
C ALA A 7 6.45 -2.57 8.78
N VAL A 8 7.52 -2.09 8.12
CA VAL A 8 8.58 -2.93 7.56
C VAL A 8 9.82 -2.66 8.38
N HIS A 9 10.24 -3.64 9.18
CA HIS A 9 11.45 -3.53 9.97
C HIS A 9 12.59 -4.16 9.17
N LYS A 10 13.53 -3.32 8.74
CA LYS A 10 14.78 -3.67 8.08
C LYS A 10 14.63 -4.57 6.84
N ILE A 11 14.80 -3.97 5.67
CA ILE A 11 15.25 -4.67 4.47
C ILE A 11 16.77 -4.79 4.57
N THR A 12 17.30 -6.01 4.62
CA THR A 12 18.71 -6.31 4.94
C THR A 12 19.58 -6.51 3.72
N SER A 13 19.08 -7.12 2.65
CA SER A 13 19.89 -7.30 1.46
C SER A 13 19.07 -7.45 0.19
N ILE A 14 19.70 -7.08 -0.91
CA ILE A 14 19.23 -7.35 -2.26
C ILE A 14 20.27 -8.23 -2.94
N ARG A 15 19.83 -9.37 -3.48
CA ARG A 15 20.64 -10.23 -4.33
C ARG A 15 20.17 -10.06 -5.78
N PRO A 16 20.92 -9.33 -6.62
CA PRO A 16 20.66 -9.28 -8.06
C PRO A 16 20.75 -10.68 -8.69
N GLY A 17 19.79 -11.04 -9.53
CA GLY A 17 19.95 -11.99 -10.61
C GLY A 17 20.43 -11.24 -11.87
N TYR A 18 20.87 -11.96 -12.91
CA TYR A 18 21.45 -11.41 -14.14
C TYR A 18 20.64 -10.24 -14.73
N PHE A 19 20.95 -9.00 -14.35
CA PHE A 19 20.37 -7.79 -14.93
C PHE A 19 21.11 -7.45 -16.23
N SER A 20 20.91 -8.25 -17.28
CA SER A 20 21.23 -7.77 -18.62
C SER A 20 20.26 -6.64 -18.95
N GLY A 21 20.77 -5.53 -19.51
CA GLY A 21 20.03 -4.28 -19.63
C GLY A 21 18.65 -4.41 -20.28
N ALA A 22 17.61 -4.58 -19.47
CA ALA A 22 16.25 -4.72 -19.94
C ALA A 22 15.76 -3.36 -20.45
N GLN A 23 15.80 -3.18 -21.78
CA GLN A 23 15.38 -1.98 -22.47
C GLN A 23 13.95 -2.10 -23.04
N GLY A 24 12.97 -2.45 -22.21
CA GLY A 24 11.56 -2.35 -22.59
C GLY A 24 10.64 -2.46 -21.38
N GLY A 25 9.61 -1.62 -21.30
CA GLY A 25 8.62 -1.69 -20.23
C GLY A 25 7.72 -0.46 -20.20
N ARG A 26 6.42 -0.66 -20.47
CA ARG A 26 5.37 0.35 -20.29
C ARG A 26 5.12 0.57 -18.80
N GLU A 27 4.98 1.83 -18.42
CA GLU A 27 4.77 2.29 -17.05
C GLU A 27 3.31 2.06 -16.64
N MET A 28 3.07 1.29 -15.57
CA MET A 28 1.73 1.14 -14.99
C MET A 28 1.44 2.35 -14.10
N LYS A 29 0.52 3.21 -14.54
CA LYS A 29 -0.10 4.24 -13.70
C LYS A 29 -1.14 3.58 -12.80
N GLY A 30 -1.10 3.83 -11.49
CA GLY A 30 -2.19 3.39 -10.62
C GLY A 30 -1.93 3.40 -9.12
N SER A 31 -0.68 3.36 -8.66
CA SER A 31 -0.43 3.41 -7.22
C SER A 31 -0.50 4.85 -6.72
N LYS A 32 -1.54 5.18 -5.95
CA LYS A 32 -1.77 6.53 -5.41
C LYS A 32 -0.74 6.94 -4.35
N ARG A 33 0.04 5.99 -3.80
CA ARG A 33 1.05 6.26 -2.76
C ARG A 33 2.32 5.46 -3.00
N ILE A 34 3.44 6.17 -3.09
CA ILE A 34 4.76 5.61 -3.35
C ILE A 34 5.71 6.19 -2.31
N LEU A 35 6.44 5.33 -1.61
CA LEU A 35 7.62 5.71 -0.83
C LEU A 35 8.87 5.34 -1.61
N ARG A 36 9.94 6.13 -1.44
CA ARG A 36 11.19 5.94 -2.18
C ARG A 36 12.38 6.10 -1.23
N SER A 37 13.28 5.11 -1.28
CA SER A 37 14.57 5.15 -0.58
C SER A 37 15.58 6.02 -1.34
N ASN A 38 16.73 6.24 -0.70
CA ASN A 38 17.91 6.81 -1.37
C ASN A 38 18.41 5.90 -2.50
N GLU A 39 19.23 6.48 -3.38
CA GLU A 39 19.90 5.72 -4.44
C GLU A 39 20.87 4.70 -3.83
N ILE A 40 20.79 3.47 -4.32
CA ILE A 40 21.62 2.35 -3.89
C ILE A 40 22.53 1.97 -5.05
N SER A 41 23.84 1.94 -4.79
CA SER A 41 24.83 1.46 -5.75
C SER A 41 24.86 -0.06 -5.72
N LEU A 42 24.39 -0.70 -6.79
CA LEU A 42 24.49 -2.14 -6.95
C LEU A 42 25.79 -2.49 -7.73
N PRO A 43 26.55 -3.50 -7.30
CA PRO A 43 27.75 -3.93 -8.00
C PRO A 43 27.41 -4.47 -9.39
N ALA A 44 28.21 -4.11 -10.40
CA ALA A 44 27.97 -4.48 -11.80
C ALA A 44 28.12 -5.98 -12.08
N SER A 45 28.77 -6.73 -11.19
CA SER A 45 29.07 -8.16 -11.37
C SER A 45 27.86 -9.09 -11.20
N GLY A 46 26.69 -8.56 -10.80
CA GLY A 46 25.42 -9.30 -10.85
C GLY A 46 25.28 -10.52 -9.93
N ILE A 47 26.28 -10.82 -9.08
CA ILE A 47 26.31 -11.98 -8.19
C ILE A 47 26.49 -11.58 -6.72
N SER A 48 26.80 -10.32 -6.43
CA SER A 48 27.06 -9.86 -5.07
C SER A 48 25.80 -9.38 -4.37
N GLU A 49 25.61 -9.90 -3.15
CA GLU A 49 24.60 -9.44 -2.21
C GLU A 49 24.94 -8.02 -1.73
N THR A 50 23.98 -7.10 -1.85
CA THR A 50 24.13 -5.72 -1.37
C THR A 50 23.37 -5.58 -0.06
N GLU A 51 24.08 -5.28 1.04
CA GLU A 51 23.45 -5.01 2.32
C GLU A 51 22.74 -3.65 2.29
N LEU A 52 21.48 -3.64 2.75
CA LEU A 52 20.66 -2.47 2.95
C LEU A 52 20.23 -2.39 4.41
N GLN A 53 19.91 -1.19 4.86
CA GLN A 53 19.26 -0.97 6.16
C GLN A 53 18.13 0.02 5.95
N LEU A 54 17.02 -0.48 5.42
CA LEU A 54 15.82 0.33 5.18
C LEU A 54 14.70 -0.09 6.13
N THR A 55 14.16 0.86 6.86
CA THR A 55 12.97 0.69 7.71
C THR A 55 11.96 1.75 7.34
N PHE A 56 10.71 1.38 7.15
CA PHE A 56 9.65 2.34 6.85
C PHE A 56 8.32 1.92 7.46
N SER A 57 7.48 2.91 7.72
CA SER A 57 6.09 2.69 8.11
C SER A 57 5.18 3.60 7.30
N LEU A 58 3.98 3.13 6.99
CA LEU A 58 2.99 3.92 6.27
C LEU A 58 1.58 3.54 6.72
N GLN A 59 0.67 4.51 6.67
CA GLN A 59 -0.76 4.22 6.83
C GLN A 59 -1.36 3.91 5.46
N TYR A 60 -2.25 2.93 5.38
CA TYR A 60 -2.95 2.57 4.16
C TYR A 60 -4.38 2.12 4.38
N PRO A 61 -5.29 2.46 3.45
CA PRO A 61 -6.60 1.90 3.51
C PRO A 61 -6.55 0.46 3.03
N HIS A 62 -7.19 -0.39 3.81
CA HIS A 62 -7.35 -1.81 3.61
C HIS A 62 -8.79 -2.07 3.15
N PHE A 63 -8.93 -2.62 1.95
CA PHE A 63 -10.19 -2.99 1.35
C PHE A 63 -10.55 -4.44 1.72
N LEU A 64 -11.78 -4.70 2.14
CA LEU A 64 -12.21 -6.07 2.50
C LEU A 64 -12.47 -6.96 1.27
N LYS A 65 -12.45 -6.39 0.06
CA LYS A 65 -12.61 -7.13 -1.21
C LYS A 65 -11.29 -7.81 -1.58
N ARG A 66 -11.36 -9.07 -2.04
CA ARG A 66 -10.19 -9.88 -2.42
C ARG A 66 -9.34 -9.17 -3.49
N ASP A 67 -8.03 -9.37 -3.41
CA ASP A 67 -6.99 -8.88 -4.33
C ASP A 67 -6.75 -7.36 -4.42
N ALA A 68 -7.44 -6.53 -3.65
CA ALA A 68 -7.26 -5.08 -3.71
C ALA A 68 -6.07 -4.54 -2.88
N ASN A 69 -5.56 -5.31 -1.90
CA ASN A 69 -4.50 -4.85 -0.99
C ASN A 69 -3.15 -5.44 -1.37
N ARG A 70 -2.50 -4.84 -2.35
CA ARG A 70 -1.18 -5.28 -2.84
C ARG A 70 -0.12 -4.23 -2.54
N LEU A 71 0.91 -4.62 -1.80
CA LEU A 71 2.13 -3.82 -1.66
C LEU A 71 3.11 -4.22 -2.76
N GLN A 72 3.51 -3.25 -3.57
CA GLN A 72 4.54 -3.45 -4.59
C GLN A 72 5.86 -2.92 -4.09
N ILE A 73 6.89 -3.77 -4.11
CA ILE A 73 8.28 -3.36 -3.93
C ILE A 73 8.93 -3.37 -5.30
N MET A 74 9.41 -2.21 -5.74
CA MET A 74 9.93 -2.01 -7.08
C MET A 74 11.42 -1.69 -7.03
N LEU A 75 12.22 -2.43 -7.80
CA LEU A 75 13.57 -2.01 -8.13
C LEU A 75 13.51 -1.07 -9.33
N GLN A 76 14.00 0.15 -9.16
CA GLN A 76 13.91 1.19 -10.18
C GLN A 76 15.28 1.79 -10.49
N ARG A 77 15.52 2.07 -11.77
CA ARG A 77 16.69 2.82 -12.23
C ARG A 77 16.29 4.24 -12.63
N ARG A 78 17.13 5.23 -12.33
CA ARG A 78 16.97 6.61 -12.85
C ARG A 78 17.03 6.62 -14.37
N LYS A 79 16.06 7.26 -15.03
CA LYS A 79 16.07 7.42 -16.50
C LYS A 79 17.29 8.28 -16.91
N ARG A 80 17.92 7.95 -18.04
CA ARG A 80 19.06 8.69 -18.61
C ARG A 80 18.88 8.86 -20.12
N TYR A 81 19.25 10.02 -20.66
CA TYR A 81 19.40 10.27 -22.08
C TYR A 81 20.87 10.61 -22.36
N LYS A 82 21.52 9.80 -23.21
CA LYS A 82 22.99 9.77 -23.30
C LYS A 82 23.59 9.67 -21.88
N ASN A 83 24.56 10.52 -21.55
CA ASN A 83 25.22 10.55 -20.24
C ASN A 83 24.52 11.48 -19.21
N ARG A 84 23.31 11.98 -19.51
CA ARG A 84 22.57 12.91 -18.63
C ARG A 84 21.37 12.22 -17.99
N THR A 85 21.24 12.33 -16.67
CA THR A 85 20.03 11.91 -15.94
C THR A 85 18.85 12.79 -16.32
N ILE A 86 17.69 12.17 -16.54
CA ILE A 86 16.43 12.87 -16.86
C ILE A 86 15.38 12.55 -15.79
N LEU A 87 14.25 13.26 -15.84
CA LEU A 87 13.17 13.06 -14.89
C LEU A 87 12.57 11.64 -14.98
N GLY A 88 12.27 11.09 -13.81
CA GLY A 88 11.56 9.83 -13.68
C GLY A 88 12.45 8.59 -13.60
N TYR A 89 11.78 7.47 -13.43
CA TYR A 89 12.40 6.19 -13.12
C TYR A 89 11.86 5.12 -14.06
N LYS A 90 12.69 4.11 -14.35
CA LYS A 90 12.29 2.91 -15.06
C LYS A 90 12.23 1.75 -14.07
N SER A 91 11.07 1.11 -13.97
CA SER A 91 10.92 -0.13 -13.20
C SER A 91 11.71 -1.25 -13.89
N LEU A 92 12.57 -1.93 -13.15
CA LEU A 92 13.35 -3.08 -13.61
C LEU A 92 12.69 -4.39 -13.18
N ALA A 93 12.27 -4.44 -11.91
CA ALA A 93 11.66 -5.62 -11.31
C ALA A 93 10.66 -5.24 -10.23
N VAL A 94 9.65 -6.09 -10.02
CA VAL A 94 8.60 -5.88 -9.01
C VAL A 94 8.36 -7.17 -8.24
N GLY A 95 8.27 -7.04 -6.93
CA GLY A 95 7.73 -8.06 -6.02
C GLY A 95 6.42 -7.55 -5.45
N VAL A 96 5.45 -8.45 -5.26
CA VAL A 96 4.13 -8.11 -4.74
C VAL A 96 3.87 -8.89 -3.47
N ILE A 97 3.42 -8.19 -2.44
CA ILE A 97 3.00 -8.78 -1.17
C ILE A 97 1.50 -8.57 -1.00
N ASN A 98 0.78 -9.65 -0.65
CA ASN A 98 -0.62 -9.57 -0.28
C ASN A 98 -0.76 -9.01 1.14
N MET A 99 -1.20 -7.77 1.25
CA MET A 99 -1.34 -7.11 2.55
C MET A 99 -2.48 -7.69 3.38
N ALA A 100 -3.43 -8.41 2.77
CA ALA A 100 -4.48 -9.13 3.52
C ALA A 100 -3.91 -10.32 4.30
N GLU A 101 -2.90 -11.01 3.74
CA GLU A 101 -2.17 -12.06 4.44
C GLU A 101 -1.32 -11.48 5.56
N VAL A 102 -0.58 -10.40 5.31
CA VAL A 102 0.25 -9.73 6.33
C VAL A 102 -0.58 -9.21 7.50
N LEU A 103 -1.82 -8.75 7.25
CA LEU A 103 -2.73 -8.30 8.29
C LEU A 103 -3.19 -9.46 9.20
N GLN A 104 -3.39 -10.66 8.63
CA GLN A 104 -3.83 -11.85 9.37
C GLN A 104 -2.66 -12.60 10.01
N PHE A 105 -1.51 -12.62 9.33
CA PHE A 105 -0.31 -13.37 9.69
C PHE A 105 0.93 -12.47 9.51
N PRO A 106 1.26 -11.64 10.51
CA PRO A 106 2.49 -10.86 10.50
C PRO A 106 3.72 -11.76 10.30
N SER A 107 4.65 -11.32 9.46
CA SER A 107 5.89 -12.06 9.20
C SER A 107 6.99 -11.56 10.14
N GLU A 108 7.24 -12.30 11.22
CA GLU A 108 8.23 -11.93 12.25
C GLU A 108 9.60 -12.60 12.04
N SER A 109 9.67 -13.68 11.26
CA SER A 109 10.85 -14.55 11.12
C SER A 109 11.64 -14.32 9.82
N GLY A 110 11.49 -13.17 9.17
CA GLY A 110 12.06 -12.92 7.85
C GLY A 110 11.16 -13.37 6.71
N LEU A 111 11.20 -12.62 5.61
CA LEU A 111 10.50 -12.88 4.35
C LEU A 111 11.49 -12.65 3.20
N VAL A 112 11.65 -13.66 2.34
CA VAL A 112 12.38 -13.53 1.08
C VAL A 112 11.40 -13.18 -0.03
N LEU A 113 11.50 -11.98 -0.57
CA LEU A 113 10.65 -11.49 -1.65
C LEU A 113 11.36 -11.59 -3.00
N SER A 114 10.84 -12.43 -3.88
CA SER A 114 11.30 -12.54 -5.27
C SER A 114 10.79 -11.38 -6.13
N LEU A 115 11.70 -10.67 -6.81
CA LEU A 115 11.39 -9.63 -7.77
C LEU A 115 11.48 -10.19 -9.20
N HIS A 116 10.44 -9.96 -9.98
CA HIS A 116 10.36 -10.43 -11.36
C HIS A 116 10.39 -9.25 -12.33
N SER A 117 11.00 -9.44 -13.49
CA SER A 117 10.99 -8.41 -14.53
C SER A 117 9.61 -8.30 -15.18
N HIS A 118 9.27 -7.12 -15.71
CA HIS A 118 8.03 -6.93 -16.48
C HIS A 118 8.10 -7.46 -17.92
N VAL A 119 9.19 -8.14 -18.30
CA VAL A 119 9.33 -8.72 -19.64
C VAL A 119 8.53 -10.03 -19.66
N LYS A 120 7.66 -10.18 -20.66
CA LYS A 120 6.63 -11.24 -20.76
C LYS A 120 7.12 -12.69 -20.69
N ASP A 121 8.43 -12.94 -20.67
CA ASP A 121 9.00 -14.29 -20.80
C ASP A 121 10.00 -14.68 -19.68
N ALA A 122 10.12 -13.88 -18.62
CA ALA A 122 11.00 -14.21 -17.49
C ALA A 122 10.20 -14.76 -16.31
N SER A 123 10.05 -16.10 -16.25
CA SER A 123 9.48 -16.76 -15.05
C SER A 123 10.47 -16.79 -13.87
N LEU A 124 11.74 -16.47 -14.12
CA LEU A 124 12.79 -16.51 -13.10
C LEU A 124 12.89 -15.17 -12.36
N PRO A 125 13.10 -15.18 -11.04
CA PRO A 125 13.36 -13.97 -10.29
C PRO A 125 14.67 -13.34 -10.77
N VAL A 126 14.63 -12.03 -11.00
CA VAL A 126 15.80 -11.23 -11.38
C VAL A 126 16.44 -10.55 -10.18
N ALA A 127 15.82 -10.61 -9.01
CA ALA A 127 16.45 -10.29 -7.74
C ALA A 127 15.63 -10.86 -6.58
N GLU A 128 16.27 -10.99 -5.43
CA GLU A 128 15.61 -11.31 -4.15
C GLU A 128 15.86 -10.20 -3.15
N ILE A 129 14.87 -9.93 -2.31
CA ILE A 129 14.97 -9.00 -1.19
C ILE A 129 14.72 -9.76 0.11
N ASN A 130 15.62 -9.60 1.09
CA ASN A 130 15.41 -10.10 2.44
C ASN A 130 14.77 -9.01 3.31
N ILE A 131 13.57 -9.29 3.82
CA ILE A 131 12.81 -8.43 4.72
C ILE A 131 12.84 -9.08 6.09
N HIS A 132 13.37 -8.42 7.11
CA HIS A 132 13.51 -9.02 8.44
C HIS A 132 12.16 -9.20 9.14
N SER A 133 11.32 -8.17 9.18
CA SER A 133 9.93 -8.36 9.58
C SER A 133 8.97 -7.40 8.91
N LEU A 134 7.73 -7.86 8.76
CA LEU A 134 6.65 -7.18 8.07
C LEU A 134 5.34 -7.38 8.83
N SER A 135 4.73 -6.30 9.29
CA SER A 135 3.45 -6.37 9.98
C SER A 135 2.48 -5.31 9.50
N SER A 136 1.19 -5.61 9.61
CA SER A 136 0.12 -4.68 9.36
C SER A 136 -0.86 -4.73 10.54
N GLN A 137 -1.25 -3.57 11.05
CA GLN A 137 -2.20 -3.47 12.16
C GLN A 137 -3.34 -2.52 11.80
N PRO A 138 -4.59 -2.82 12.19
CA PRO A 138 -5.67 -1.84 12.09
C PRO A 138 -5.32 -0.62 12.95
N ILE A 139 -5.71 0.56 12.48
CA ILE A 139 -5.63 1.80 13.24
C ILE A 139 -7.02 2.05 13.80
N ASP A 140 -7.13 2.08 15.12
CA ASP A 140 -8.33 2.55 15.78
C ASP A 140 -8.47 4.06 15.56
N HIS A 141 -9.67 4.48 15.19
CA HIS A 141 -10.01 5.88 15.30
C HIS A 141 -10.18 6.17 16.78
N GLU A 142 -9.13 6.68 17.43
CA GLU A 142 -9.30 7.43 18.67
C GLU A 142 -10.37 8.49 18.37
N GLY A 143 -11.58 8.28 18.89
CA GLY A 143 -12.65 9.26 18.80
C GLY A 143 -12.16 10.59 19.37
N PRO A 144 -12.84 11.72 19.07
CA PRO A 144 -12.52 12.98 19.71
C PRO A 144 -12.49 12.74 21.21
N LYS A 145 -11.31 12.85 21.84
CA LYS A 145 -11.17 12.66 23.27
C LYS A 145 -12.17 13.60 23.92
N ALA A 146 -13.25 13.03 24.47
CA ALA A 146 -14.18 13.77 25.29
C ALA A 146 -13.33 14.35 26.43
N LYS A 147 -13.08 15.65 26.37
CA LYS A 147 -12.58 16.41 27.49
C LYS A 147 -13.69 16.39 28.55
N LEU A 148 -13.70 15.36 29.37
CA LEU A 148 -14.34 15.40 30.68
C LEU A 148 -13.25 14.89 31.63
N SER A 149 -12.37 15.78 32.07
CA SER A 149 -12.54 16.47 33.35
C SER A 149 -12.74 15.45 34.48
N ASP A 150 -11.64 15.08 35.11
CA ASP A 150 -11.48 15.06 36.57
C ASP A 150 -12.68 15.63 37.34
N ARG A 151 -13.69 14.79 37.63
CA ARG A 151 -14.66 14.99 38.71
C ARG A 151 -15.08 13.61 39.24
N SER A 152 -14.82 13.46 40.54
CA SER A 152 -15.23 12.43 41.51
C SER A 152 -16.49 11.61 41.18
N PRO A 153 -16.59 10.34 41.62
CA PRO A 153 -17.76 9.51 41.40
C PRO A 153 -18.84 9.87 42.43
N ASP A 154 -19.88 10.58 42.00
CA ASP A 154 -21.20 10.54 42.62
C ASP A 154 -22.17 11.22 41.66
N ILE A 155 -23.09 10.45 41.07
CA ILE A 155 -24.53 10.75 40.96
C ILE A 155 -25.18 9.76 39.98
N GLU A 156 -26.23 9.12 40.46
CA GLU A 156 -27.12 8.21 39.75
C GLU A 156 -27.76 8.95 38.57
N ASN A 157 -27.52 8.49 37.33
CA ASN A 157 -28.24 8.99 36.16
C ASN A 157 -29.23 7.93 35.69
N TYR A 158 -30.38 7.87 36.38
CA TYR A 158 -31.62 7.37 35.80
C TYR A 158 -32.07 8.38 34.74
N SER A 159 -32.19 7.98 33.48
CA SER A 159 -33.05 8.67 32.52
C SER A 159 -33.56 7.66 31.51
N GLU A 160 -34.89 7.59 31.48
CA GLU A 160 -35.74 6.60 30.86
C GLU A 160 -35.57 6.49 29.34
N GLU A 161 -35.82 5.27 28.89
CA GLU A 161 -36.09 4.89 27.52
C GLU A 161 -37.31 5.66 26.96
N GLU A 162 -37.37 5.68 25.63
CA GLU A 162 -38.59 5.81 24.82
C GLU A 162 -39.10 7.24 24.57
N ASP A 163 -38.98 7.69 23.31
CA ASP A 163 -40.14 8.24 22.61
C ASP A 163 -39.94 8.17 21.09
N GLU A 164 -40.75 7.30 20.51
CA GLU A 164 -41.09 7.13 19.10
C GLU A 164 -41.50 8.47 18.44
N SER A 165 -41.05 8.74 17.21
CA SER A 165 -41.91 9.49 16.27
C SER A 165 -41.54 9.37 14.79
N PHE A 166 -42.34 8.52 14.16
CA PHE A 166 -43.08 8.72 12.91
C PHE A 166 -42.35 9.07 11.61
N SER A 167 -42.39 8.07 10.72
CA SER A 167 -42.34 8.18 9.27
C SER A 167 -43.44 9.13 8.75
N SER A 168 -43.09 10.01 7.82
CA SER A 168 -44.06 10.69 6.96
C SER A 168 -43.64 10.52 5.50
N GLU A 169 -44.41 9.69 4.80
CA GLU A 169 -44.46 9.62 3.35
C GLU A 169 -44.93 10.97 2.81
N GLN A 170 -44.33 11.45 1.72
CA GLN A 170 -45.01 12.39 0.85
C GLN A 170 -44.77 12.03 -0.61
N GLU A 171 -45.83 11.44 -1.15
CA GLU A 171 -46.14 11.19 -2.55
C GLU A 171 -46.24 12.51 -3.34
N GLY A 172 -45.86 12.45 -4.62
CA GLY A 172 -46.32 13.41 -5.63
C GLY A 172 -45.25 14.32 -6.21
N SER A 173 -44.76 13.99 -7.41
CA SER A 173 -45.27 14.66 -8.61
C SER A 173 -44.53 14.15 -9.86
N ASP A 174 -45.31 13.58 -10.76
CA ASP A 174 -44.95 13.09 -12.09
C ASP A 174 -45.19 14.20 -13.14
N ASP A 175 -44.27 14.28 -14.12
CA ASP A 175 -44.31 14.93 -15.45
C ASP A 175 -44.65 16.44 -15.65
N PRO A 176 -44.04 17.09 -16.66
CA PRO A 176 -44.68 17.10 -17.98
C PRO A 176 -43.74 16.93 -19.20
N ILE A 177 -44.20 16.08 -20.11
CA ILE A 177 -43.83 16.01 -21.52
C ILE A 177 -44.56 17.12 -22.30
N HIS A 178 -43.80 17.99 -22.96
CA HIS A 178 -44.19 18.80 -24.12
C HIS A 178 -42.87 19.23 -24.81
N GLY A 179 -42.60 19.05 -26.10
CA GLY A 179 -43.42 18.64 -27.22
C GLY A 179 -42.56 18.34 -28.45
N GLN A 180 -43.28 18.04 -29.52
CA GLN A 180 -42.96 17.20 -30.67
C GLN A 180 -42.29 17.92 -31.87
N VAL A 181 -41.73 17.07 -32.74
CA VAL A 181 -41.67 17.08 -34.22
C VAL A 181 -40.85 18.09 -35.06
N HIS A 182 -40.13 17.44 -35.99
CA HIS A 182 -39.53 17.85 -37.27
C HIS A 182 -38.14 18.50 -37.27
#